data_AF-A0AA86TB93-F1
#
_entry.id   AF-A0AA86TB93-F1
#
_cell.length_a   1.000
_cell.length_b   1.000
_cell.length_c   1.000
_cell.angle_alpha   90.00
_cell.angle_beta   90.00
_cell.angle_gamma   90.00
#
_symmetry.space_group_name_H-M   'P 1'
#
loop_
_entity.id
_entity.type
_entity.pdbx_description
1 polymer ?
#
loop_
_entity_poly.entity_id
_entity_poly.type
_entity_poly.pdbx_seq_one_letter_code
_entity_poly.pdbx_strand_id
1 'polypeptide(L)'
;MWVVARRLALVFLAIGAVVGTLLILTVEQHQGTIREQLLAEPTRAPDRIRSAFLISAVLLSAPLVIFAAYFWNLGAKVRRAQRFPPPNVRLIRDTPVVYGEEAAFRARGLQALAMGLLVFTLLLLLLFWYVLSTLSERAT
;
A
#
# COMPACT_ATOMS: atom_id res chain seq x y z
N MET A 1 -15.41 -21.23 8.79
CA MET A 1 -14.17 -20.47 8.45
C MET A 1 -14.40 -19.17 7.65
N TRP A 2 -15.60 -18.86 7.15
CA TRP A 2 -15.90 -17.61 6.40
C TRP A 2 -15.86 -16.31 7.24
N VAL A 3 -16.12 -16.40 8.55
CA VAL A 3 -16.25 -15.23 9.43
C VAL A 3 -14.90 -14.55 9.68
N VAL A 4 -13.80 -15.31 9.81
CA VAL A 4 -12.45 -14.77 10.10
C VAL A 4 -11.87 -14.04 8.88
N ALA A 5 -12.05 -14.60 7.69
CA ALA A 5 -11.65 -13.97 6.42
C ALA A 5 -12.42 -12.66 6.17
N ARG A 6 -13.72 -12.64 6.48
CA ARG A 6 -14.55 -11.43 6.38
C ARG A 6 -14.15 -10.36 7.40
N ARG A 7 -13.75 -10.76 8.61
CA ARG A 7 -13.25 -9.86 9.66
C ARG A 7 -11.92 -9.23 9.27
N LEU A 8 -10.98 -10.01 8.72
CA LEU A 8 -9.71 -9.50 8.21
C LEU A 8 -9.90 -8.55 7.04
N ALA A 9 -10.79 -8.89 6.09
CA ALA A 9 -11.12 -8.00 4.98
C ALA A 9 -11.73 -6.67 5.46
N LEU A 10 -12.64 -6.71 6.45
CA LEU A 10 -13.19 -5.51 7.08
C LEU A 10 -12.15 -4.68 7.82
N VAL A 11 -11.19 -5.33 8.50
CA VAL A 11 -10.09 -4.63 9.19
C VAL A 11 -9.18 -3.95 8.17
N PHE A 12 -8.83 -4.61 7.06
CA PHE A 12 -8.05 -3.96 6.00
C PHE A 12 -8.81 -2.83 5.30
N LEU A 13 -10.12 -2.99 5.08
CA LEU A 13 -10.97 -1.93 4.54
C LEU A 13 -11.05 -0.74 5.51
N ALA A 14 -11.19 -1.00 6.81
CA ALA A 14 -11.22 0.02 7.85
C ALA A 14 -9.88 0.72 7.98
N ILE A 15 -8.76 -0.01 7.96
CA ILE A 15 -7.41 0.57 7.98
C ILE A 15 -7.17 1.40 6.73
N GLY A 16 -7.54 0.91 5.54
CA GLY A 16 -7.43 1.65 4.29
C GLY A 16 -8.27 2.93 4.29
N ALA A 17 -9.50 2.86 4.82
CA ALA A 17 -10.36 4.02 4.98
C ALA A 17 -9.76 5.03 5.97
N VAL A 18 -9.32 4.59 7.15
CA VAL A 18 -8.70 5.44 8.18
C VAL A 18 -7.43 6.11 7.64
N VAL A 19 -6.56 5.36 6.96
CA VAL A 19 -5.34 5.89 6.34
C VAL A 19 -5.69 6.90 5.24
N GLY A 20 -6.68 6.59 4.39
CA GLY A 20 -7.17 7.51 3.37
C GLY A 20 -7.74 8.81 3.96
N THR A 21 -8.56 8.72 5.00
CA THR A 21 -9.11 9.87 5.71
C THR A 21 -8.02 10.70 6.39
N LEU A 22 -7.05 10.06 7.05
CA LEU A 22 -5.90 10.74 7.65
C LEU A 22 -5.08 11.51 6.60
N LEU A 23 -4.85 10.91 5.42
CA LEU A 23 -4.18 11.56 4.30
C LEU A 23 -4.94 12.78 3.79
N ILE A 24 -6.25 12.67 3.61
CA ILE A 24 -7.11 13.81 3.19
C ILE A 24 -7.02 14.94 4.21
N LEU A 25 -7.11 14.63 5.51
CA LEU A 25 -7.02 15.61 6.59
C LEU A 25 -5.65 16.28 6.67
N THR A 26 -4.55 15.53 6.43
CA THR A 26 -3.20 16.12 6.44
C THR A 26 -2.99 17.08 5.28
N VAL A 27 -3.54 16.74 4.10
CA VAL A 27 -3.52 17.61 2.92
C VAL A 27 -4.33 18.88 3.17
N GLU A 28 -5.53 18.78 3.73
CA GLU A 28 -6.34 19.96 4.11
C GLU A 28 -5.61 20.86 5.12
N GLN A 29 -4.97 20.27 6.13
CA GLN A 29 -4.28 21.02 7.17
C GLN A 29 -3.06 21.80 6.64
N HIS A 30 -2.39 21.32 5.59
CA HIS A 30 -1.19 21.98 5.05
C HIS A 30 -1.49 22.98 3.91
N GLN A 31 -2.74 23.13 3.45
CA GLN A 31 -3.07 24.09 2.37
C GLN A 31 -2.81 25.56 2.77
N GLY A 32 -2.92 25.90 4.06
CA GLY A 32 -2.68 27.26 4.55
C GLY A 32 -1.22 27.69 4.44
N THR A 33 -0.29 26.83 4.88
CA THR A 33 1.14 27.13 4.89
C THR A 33 1.75 27.13 3.49
N ILE A 34 1.25 26.28 2.58
CA ILE A 34 1.70 26.25 1.18
C ILE A 34 1.34 27.56 0.47
N ARG A 35 0.17 28.17 0.78
CA ARG A 35 -0.25 29.46 0.20
C ARG A 35 0.65 30.62 0.61
N GLU A 36 1.06 30.68 1.87
CA GLU A 36 1.97 31.74 2.33
C GLU A 36 3.37 31.61 1.74
N GLN A 37 3.88 30.38 1.60
CA GLN A 37 5.21 30.14 1.01
C GLN A 37 5.25 30.38 -0.51
N LEU A 38 4.14 30.14 -1.22
CA LEU A 38 4.06 30.44 -2.66
C LEU A 38 4.07 31.94 -2.98
N LEU A 39 3.60 32.79 -2.05
CA LEU A 39 3.58 34.24 -2.22
C LEU A 39 4.95 34.89 -1.96
N ALA A 40 5.88 34.19 -1.29
CA ALA A 40 7.17 34.74 -0.87
C ALA A 40 8.29 34.61 -1.93
N GLU A 41 8.32 33.55 -2.75
CA GLU A 41 9.39 33.33 -3.76
C GLU A 41 8.88 32.57 -5.03
N PRO A 42 8.45 33.28 -6.09
CA PRO A 42 7.76 32.67 -7.23
C PRO A 42 8.63 31.91 -8.24
N THR A 43 9.96 32.10 -8.24
CA THR A 43 10.84 31.63 -9.33
C THR A 43 11.55 30.29 -9.09
N ARG A 44 11.51 29.72 -7.88
CA ARG A 44 12.12 28.42 -7.54
C ARG A 44 11.19 27.42 -6.82
N ALA A 45 9.97 27.84 -6.50
CA ALA A 45 8.96 27.02 -5.85
C ALA A 45 8.55 25.71 -6.60
N PRO A 46 8.41 25.67 -7.95
CA PRO A 46 7.81 24.51 -8.61
C PRO A 46 8.67 23.24 -8.55
N ASP A 47 10.00 23.35 -8.64
CA ASP A 47 10.89 22.19 -8.61
C ASP A 47 11.00 21.54 -7.22
N ARG A 48 11.00 22.36 -6.16
CA ARG A 48 11.01 21.85 -4.77
C ARG A 48 9.72 21.10 -4.45
N ILE A 49 8.56 21.66 -4.82
CA ILE A 49 7.26 21.02 -4.59
C ILE A 49 7.17 19.70 -5.36
N ARG A 50 7.61 19.67 -6.63
CA ARG A 50 7.64 18.45 -7.43
C ARG A 50 8.53 17.37 -6.83
N SER A 51 9.73 17.73 -6.37
CA SER A 51 10.66 16.77 -5.76
C SER A 51 10.14 16.22 -4.42
N ALA A 52 9.59 17.07 -3.55
CA ALA A 52 8.98 16.65 -2.29
C ALA A 52 7.79 15.70 -2.53
N PHE A 53 6.98 15.99 -3.55
CA PHE A 53 5.85 15.16 -3.95
C PHE A 53 6.30 13.79 -4.47
N LEU A 54 7.33 13.74 -5.32
CA LEU A 54 7.91 12.47 -5.81
C LEU A 54 8.51 11.64 -4.68
N ILE A 55 9.27 12.26 -3.77
CA ILE A 55 9.83 11.57 -2.61
C ILE A 55 8.71 10.99 -1.75
N SER A 56 7.64 11.74 -1.52
CA SER A 56 6.47 11.28 -0.77
C SER A 56 5.78 10.12 -1.47
N ALA A 57 5.61 10.19 -2.79
CA ALA A 57 5.04 9.11 -3.61
C ALA A 57 5.83 7.81 -3.45
N VAL A 58 7.16 7.89 -3.57
CA VAL A 58 8.06 6.74 -3.40
C VAL A 58 8.00 6.21 -1.99
N LEU A 59 8.04 7.09 -0.98
CA LEU A 59 8.06 6.68 0.42
C LEU A 59 6.75 5.99 0.85
N LEU A 60 5.60 6.44 0.33
CA LEU A 60 4.31 5.78 0.57
C LEU A 60 4.16 4.47 -0.22
N SER A 61 4.62 4.41 -1.47
CA SER A 61 4.44 3.24 -2.34
C SER A 61 5.44 2.11 -2.04
N ALA A 62 6.67 2.42 -1.65
CA ALA A 62 7.72 1.44 -1.38
C ALA A 62 7.32 0.34 -0.38
N PRO A 63 6.81 0.64 0.83
CA PRO A 63 6.41 -0.42 1.77
C PRO A 63 5.28 -1.28 1.22
N LEU A 64 4.33 -0.72 0.46
CA LEU A 64 3.23 -1.48 -0.16
C LEU A 64 3.77 -2.51 -1.16
N VAL A 65 4.72 -2.11 -2.01
CA VAL A 65 5.39 -3.00 -2.97
C VAL A 65 6.18 -4.08 -2.23
N ILE A 66 6.92 -3.73 -1.18
CA ILE A 66 7.69 -4.68 -0.37
C ILE A 66 6.77 -5.72 0.26
N PHE A 67 5.66 -5.31 0.87
CA PHE A 67 4.68 -6.23 1.46
C PHE A 67 4.00 -7.10 0.41
N ALA A 68 3.64 -6.54 -0.76
CA ALA A 68 3.09 -7.32 -1.87
C ALA A 68 4.07 -8.40 -2.34
N ALA A 69 5.33 -8.05 -2.56
CA ALA A 69 6.38 -8.99 -2.95
C ALA A 69 6.60 -10.07 -1.88
N TYR A 70 6.60 -9.70 -0.61
CA TYR A 70 6.72 -10.63 0.51
C TYR A 70 5.57 -11.63 0.55
N PHE A 71 4.32 -11.17 0.49
CA PHE A 71 3.15 -12.05 0.52
C PHE A 71 3.04 -12.93 -0.72
N TRP A 72 3.40 -12.40 -1.89
CA TRP A 72 3.47 -13.16 -3.13
C TRP A 72 4.47 -14.32 -3.01
N ASN A 73 5.68 -14.03 -2.53
CA ASN A 73 6.73 -15.03 -2.34
C ASN A 73 6.34 -16.05 -1.26
N LEU A 74 5.76 -15.60 -0.15
CA LEU A 74 5.26 -16.48 0.91
C LEU A 74 4.18 -17.42 0.39
N GLY A 75 3.17 -16.91 -0.33
CA GLY A 75 2.15 -17.72 -0.98
C GLY A 75 2.74 -18.69 -2.00
N ALA A 76 3.72 -18.26 -2.79
CA ALA A 76 4.42 -19.14 -3.75
C ALA A 76 5.19 -20.27 -3.06
N LYS A 77 5.83 -20.00 -1.91
CA LYS A 77 6.51 -21.02 -1.08
C LYS A 77 5.53 -22.02 -0.49
N VAL A 78 4.40 -21.54 0.06
CA VAL A 78 3.34 -22.40 0.60
C VAL A 78 2.75 -23.29 -0.48
N ARG A 79 2.47 -22.74 -1.67
CA ARG A 79 1.92 -23.49 -2.80
C ARG A 79 2.89 -24.56 -3.33
N ARG A 80 4.19 -24.23 -3.41
CA ARG A 80 5.23 -25.19 -3.80
C ARG A 80 5.40 -26.31 -2.77
N ALA A 81 5.34 -25.96 -1.48
CA ALA A 81 5.51 -26.93 -0.40
C ALA A 81 4.22 -27.71 -0.06
N GLN A 82 3.06 -27.31 -0.61
CA GLN A 82 1.73 -27.85 -0.26
C GLN A 82 1.50 -27.91 1.26
N ARG A 83 2.10 -26.97 2.00
CA ARG A 83 2.18 -26.96 3.45
C ARG A 83 2.21 -25.53 3.98
N PHE A 84 1.38 -25.26 4.98
CA PHE A 84 1.37 -24.00 5.72
C PHE A 84 1.60 -24.24 7.22
N PRO A 85 2.55 -23.56 7.86
CA PRO A 85 3.54 -22.64 7.29
C PRO A 85 4.56 -23.36 6.39
N PRO A 86 5.26 -22.65 5.48
CA PRO A 86 6.24 -23.26 4.61
C PRO A 86 7.44 -23.80 5.42
N PRO A 87 8.18 -24.78 4.87
CA PRO A 87 9.36 -25.35 5.53
C PRO A 87 10.41 -24.26 5.82
N ASN A 88 11.17 -24.45 6.90
CA ASN A 88 12.23 -23.54 7.37
C ASN A 88 11.79 -22.16 7.89
N VAL A 89 10.52 -22.01 8.30
CA VAL A 89 10.05 -20.80 9.00
C VAL A 89 10.01 -21.05 10.50
N ARG A 90 10.54 -20.11 11.31
CA ARG A 90 10.44 -20.17 12.77
C ARG A 90 8.97 -20.09 13.18
N LEU A 91 8.48 -21.19 13.76
CA LEU A 91 7.14 -21.31 14.31
C LEU A 91 7.10 -20.77 15.74
N ILE A 92 6.15 -19.89 16.03
CA ILE A 92 5.69 -19.67 17.40
C ILE A 92 4.83 -20.89 17.76
N ARG A 93 5.04 -21.42 18.98
CA ARG A 93 4.94 -22.84 19.37
C ARG A 93 3.61 -23.58 19.09
N ASP A 94 2.54 -22.92 18.65
CA ASP A 94 1.20 -23.52 18.51
C ASP A 94 0.54 -23.31 17.13
N THR A 95 1.29 -23.07 16.06
CA THR A 95 0.65 -22.96 14.73
C THR A 95 0.42 -24.34 14.14
N PRO A 96 -0.84 -24.81 13.98
CA PRO A 96 -1.11 -26.12 13.39
C PRO A 96 -0.62 -26.15 11.95
N VAL A 97 0.11 -27.20 11.61
CA VAL A 97 0.60 -27.42 10.25
C VAL A 97 -0.53 -27.97 9.41
N VAL A 98 -0.86 -27.24 8.34
CA VAL A 98 -1.92 -27.59 7.39
C VAL A 98 -1.28 -28.03 6.08
N TYR A 99 -1.84 -29.08 5.46
CA TYR A 99 -1.31 -29.69 4.25
C TYR A 99 -2.33 -29.67 3.11
N GLY A 100 -1.86 -29.85 1.88
CA GLY A 100 -2.70 -30.07 0.70
C GLY A 100 -3.57 -28.87 0.30
N GLU A 101 -4.82 -29.12 -0.08
CA GLU A 101 -5.73 -28.10 -0.62
C GLU A 101 -5.97 -26.93 0.33
N GLU A 102 -6.04 -27.17 1.64
CA GLU A 102 -6.21 -26.09 2.62
C GLU A 102 -4.99 -25.16 2.68
N ALA A 103 -3.77 -25.72 2.54
CA ALA A 103 -2.56 -24.92 2.41
C ALA A 103 -2.55 -24.12 1.10
N ALA A 104 -3.02 -24.72 0.01
CA ALA A 104 -3.17 -24.04 -1.28
C ALA A 104 -4.22 -22.91 -1.24
N PHE A 105 -5.30 -23.05 -0.46
CA PHE A 105 -6.27 -21.99 -0.26
C PHE A 105 -5.66 -20.80 0.50
N ARG A 106 -4.89 -21.07 1.57
CA ARG A 106 -4.16 -20.02 2.30
C ARG A 106 -3.11 -19.32 1.43
N ALA A 107 -2.41 -20.07 0.58
CA ALA A 107 -1.48 -19.51 -0.40
C ALA A 107 -2.17 -18.58 -1.40
N ARG A 108 -3.34 -18.98 -1.92
CA ARG A 108 -4.16 -18.14 -2.80
C ARG A 108 -4.64 -16.87 -2.10
N GLY A 109 -5.03 -16.95 -0.83
CA GLY A 109 -5.37 -15.79 -0.01
C GLY A 109 -4.23 -14.78 0.12
N LEU A 110 -3.01 -15.26 0.38
CA LEU A 110 -1.81 -14.41 0.42
C LEU A 110 -1.50 -13.76 -0.92
N GLN A 111 -1.69 -14.49 -2.02
CA GLN A 111 -1.48 -13.95 -3.37
C GLN A 111 -2.56 -12.94 -3.76
N ALA A 112 -3.82 -13.16 -3.39
CA ALA A 112 -4.89 -12.20 -3.58
C ALA A 112 -4.62 -10.90 -2.80
N LEU A 113 -4.12 -11.00 -1.56
CA LEU A 113 -3.71 -9.84 -0.77
C LEU A 113 -2.55 -9.08 -1.44
N ALA A 114 -1.53 -9.80 -1.90
CA ALA A 114 -0.42 -9.21 -2.66
C ALA A 114 -0.90 -8.48 -3.92
N MET A 115 -1.83 -9.08 -4.67
CA MET A 115 -2.43 -8.46 -5.85
C MET A 115 -3.20 -7.19 -5.48
N GLY A 116 -4.00 -7.24 -4.40
CA GLY A 116 -4.73 -6.07 -3.90
C GLY A 116 -3.79 -4.92 -3.51
N LEU A 117 -2.67 -5.22 -2.84
CA LEU A 117 -1.64 -4.23 -2.52
C LEU A 117 -1.01 -3.61 -3.77
N LEU A 118 -0.75 -4.41 -4.82
CA LEU A 118 -0.24 -3.89 -6.09
C LEU A 118 -1.25 -2.99 -6.79
N VAL A 119 -2.52 -3.40 -6.87
CA VAL A 119 -3.60 -2.58 -7.44
C VAL A 119 -3.72 -1.26 -6.68
N PHE A 120 -3.70 -1.31 -5.35
CA PHE A 120 -3.74 -0.11 -4.52
C PHE A 120 -2.55 0.79 -4.77
N THR A 121 -1.34 0.23 -4.89
CA THR A 121 -0.13 0.99 -5.21
C THR A 121 -0.24 1.68 -6.58
N LEU A 122 -0.77 0.99 -7.60
CA LEU A 122 -0.98 1.56 -8.93
C LEU A 122 -1.98 2.71 -8.90
N LEU A 123 -3.09 2.56 -8.17
CA LEU A 123 -4.08 3.63 -7.99
C LEU A 123 -3.46 4.85 -7.30
N LEU A 124 -2.63 4.62 -6.28
CA LEU A 124 -1.93 5.67 -5.55
C LEU A 124 -0.97 6.44 -6.47
N LEU A 125 -0.19 5.72 -7.29
CA LEU A 125 0.71 6.34 -8.29
C LEU A 125 -0.08 7.12 -9.35
N LEU A 126 -1.21 6.59 -9.80
CA LEU A 126 -2.06 7.24 -10.80
C LEU A 126 -2.73 8.51 -10.24
N LEU A 127 -3.12 8.49 -8.97
CA LEU A 127 -3.60 9.68 -8.25
C LEU A 127 -2.50 10.74 -8.14
N PHE A 128 -1.28 10.34 -7.76
CA PHE A 128 -0.13 11.24 -7.72
C PHE A 128 0.14 11.85 -9.10
N TRP A 129 0.10 11.04 -10.16
CA TRP A 129 0.27 11.52 -11.52
C TRP A 129 -0.82 12.53 -11.91
N TYR A 130 -2.08 12.23 -11.62
CA TYR A 130 -3.22 13.11 -11.92
C TYR A 130 -3.12 14.46 -11.20
N VAL A 131 -2.73 14.46 -9.93
CA VAL A 131 -2.48 15.70 -9.17
C VAL A 131 -1.34 16.48 -9.79
N LEU A 132 -0.26 15.82 -10.20
CA LEU A 132 0.87 16.50 -10.81
C LEU A 132 0.54 17.10 -12.18
N SER A 133 -0.24 16.39 -13.01
CA SER A 133 -0.65 16.88 -14.34
C SER A 133 -1.59 18.08 -14.23
N THR A 134 -2.57 18.02 -13.33
CA THR A 134 -3.50 19.14 -13.09
C THR A 134 -2.82 20.38 -12.51
N LEU A 135 -1.79 20.21 -11.69
CA LEU A 135 -0.96 21.32 -11.22
C LEU A 135 -0.11 21.92 -12.34
N SER A 136 0.43 21.09 -13.23
CA SER A 136 1.23 21.55 -14.37
C SER A 136 0.41 22.37 -15.36
N GLU A 137 -0.82 21.95 -15.66
CA GLU A 137 -1.72 22.67 -16.59
C GLU A 137 -2.14 24.05 -16.07
N ARG A 138 -2.21 24.22 -14.74
CA ARG A 138 -2.58 25.51 -14.11
C ARG A 138 -1.40 26.47 -13.94
N ALA A 139 -0.18 26.01 -14.18
CA ALA A 139 1.05 26.80 -14.02
C ALA A 139 1.53 27.45 -15.33
N THR A 140 0.97 27.04 -16.48
CA THR A 140 1.13 27.68 -17.81
C THR A 140 -0.01 28.64 -18.09
#